data_AF-A0A656K0G6-F1
#
_entry.id   AF-A0A656K0G6-F1
#
_cell.length_a   1.000
_cell.length_b   1.000
_cell.length_c   1.000
_cell.angle_alpha   90.00
_cell.angle_beta   90.00
_cell.angle_gamma   90.00
#
_symmetry.space_group_name_H-M   'P 1'
#
loop_
_entity.id
_entity.type
_entity.pdbx_description
1 polymer ?
#
loop_
_entity_poly.entity_id
_entity_poly.type
_entity_poly.pdbx_seq_one_letter_code
_entity_poly.pdbx_strand_id
1 'polypeptide(L)'
;MDSEQILSNQSKREFEQLIESRLGLNFEQFTRAVMLAQSEFSAFLKADDKERSELLEKLTNTAIYSQLGRRAYSKSKEAEEALKTLTAQASNIVPLGPEQLVELEQRFSDAQQQLKAHQAQQRQLELKQQWLI
;
A
#
# COMPACT_ATOMS: atom_id res chain seq x y z
N MET A 1 -54.06 -30.16 19.79
CA MET A 1 -54.62 -30.50 18.47
C MET A 1 -54.75 -29.19 17.71
N ASP A 2 -53.69 -28.73 17.06
CA ASP A 2 -53.75 -27.61 16.10
C ASP A 2 -52.50 -27.74 15.22
N SER A 3 -52.52 -28.80 14.42
CA SER A 3 -51.41 -29.26 13.61
C SER A 3 -51.87 -29.32 12.16
N GLU A 4 -52.06 -28.14 11.55
CA GLU A 4 -52.04 -27.89 10.09
C GLU A 4 -52.50 -26.45 9.81
N GLN A 5 -51.70 -25.46 10.23
CA GLN A 5 -51.89 -24.10 9.72
C GLN A 5 -51.08 -23.96 8.43
N ILE A 6 -51.76 -23.96 7.29
CA ILE A 6 -51.14 -23.73 5.97
C ILE A 6 -50.56 -22.31 5.97
N LEU A 7 -49.22 -22.21 5.93
CA LEU A 7 -48.49 -20.95 6.11
C LEU A 7 -48.57 -20.03 4.88
N SER A 8 -48.89 -20.55 3.68
CA SER A 8 -49.16 -19.74 2.48
C SER A 8 -49.78 -20.62 1.36
N ASN A 9 -50.71 -20.03 0.58
CA ASN A 9 -51.21 -20.58 -0.68
C ASN A 9 -50.83 -19.71 -1.89
N GLN A 10 -50.00 -18.68 -1.71
CA GLN A 10 -49.68 -17.73 -2.78
C GLN A 10 -48.20 -17.29 -2.71
N SER A 11 -47.47 -17.64 -3.76
CA SER A 11 -46.08 -17.28 -4.09
C SER A 11 -44.96 -17.74 -3.11
N LYS A 12 -43.90 -18.31 -3.70
CA LYS A 12 -42.69 -18.79 -3.01
C LYS A 12 -42.02 -17.72 -2.13
N ARG A 13 -42.08 -16.45 -2.56
CA ARG A 13 -41.42 -15.32 -1.91
C ARG A 13 -42.08 -14.92 -0.59
N GLU A 14 -43.40 -14.97 -0.53
CA GLU A 14 -44.15 -14.66 0.70
C GLU A 14 -43.89 -15.73 1.77
N PHE A 15 -43.83 -17.00 1.33
CA PHE A 15 -43.45 -18.12 2.19
C PHE A 15 -42.01 -18.01 2.72
N GLU A 16 -41.04 -17.62 1.89
CA GLU A 16 -39.66 -17.36 2.32
C GLU A 16 -39.61 -16.26 3.40
N GLN A 17 -40.29 -15.13 3.21
CA GLN A 17 -40.34 -14.04 4.21
C GLN A 17 -41.01 -14.46 5.52
N LEU A 18 -42.06 -15.28 5.45
CA LEU A 18 -42.72 -15.85 6.63
C LEU A 18 -41.79 -16.78 7.40
N ILE A 19 -40.99 -17.61 6.71
CA ILE A 19 -39.98 -18.46 7.34
C ILE A 19 -38.94 -17.60 8.08
N GLU A 20 -38.40 -16.57 7.42
CA GLU A 20 -37.37 -15.71 8.03
C GLU A 20 -37.91 -14.95 9.24
N SER A 21 -39.13 -14.43 9.16
CA SER A 21 -39.77 -13.72 10.28
C SER A 21 -40.10 -14.62 11.47
N ARG A 22 -40.39 -15.91 11.24
CA ARG A 22 -40.74 -16.88 12.30
C ARG A 22 -39.51 -17.52 12.93
N LEU A 23 -38.50 -17.84 12.13
CA LEU A 23 -37.25 -18.44 12.61
C LEU A 23 -36.25 -17.39 13.10
N GLY A 24 -36.43 -16.11 12.73
CA GLY A 24 -35.49 -15.04 13.02
C GLY A 24 -34.16 -15.17 12.28
N LEU A 25 -34.09 -16.08 11.30
CA LEU A 25 -32.88 -16.44 10.56
C LEU A 25 -33.22 -16.58 9.08
N ASN A 26 -32.37 -16.03 8.22
CA ASN A 26 -32.45 -16.27 6.78
C ASN A 26 -31.94 -17.66 6.40
N PHE A 27 -32.25 -18.13 5.18
CA PHE A 27 -31.89 -19.49 4.72
C PHE A 27 -30.41 -19.82 4.92
N GLU A 28 -29.54 -18.85 4.64
CA GLU A 28 -28.11 -19.00 4.77
C GLU A 28 -27.71 -19.07 6.26
N GLN A 29 -28.31 -18.27 7.15
CA GLN A 29 -28.10 -18.35 8.61
C GLN A 29 -28.64 -19.65 9.23
N PHE A 30 -29.78 -20.16 8.77
CA PHE A 30 -30.35 -21.42 9.21
C PHE A 30 -29.44 -22.61 8.83
N THR A 31 -28.95 -22.62 7.59
CA THR A 31 -27.98 -23.62 7.11
C THR A 31 -26.73 -23.62 7.98
N ARG A 32 -26.26 -22.43 8.36
CA ARG A 32 -25.07 -22.23 9.18
C ARG A 32 -25.23 -22.64 10.65
N ALA A 33 -26.39 -22.42 11.26
CA ALA A 33 -26.62 -22.73 12.67
C ALA A 33 -27.13 -24.16 12.92
N VAL A 34 -27.92 -24.70 11.99
CA VAL A 34 -28.68 -25.94 12.19
C VAL A 34 -28.17 -27.09 11.29
N MET A 35 -27.72 -26.79 10.07
CA MET A 35 -27.40 -27.82 9.06
C MET A 35 -25.95 -28.33 9.13
N LEU A 36 -25.06 -27.66 9.88
CA LEU A 36 -23.73 -28.19 10.24
C LEU A 36 -23.80 -29.53 11.01
N ALA A 37 -24.95 -29.84 11.60
CA ALA A 37 -25.11 -31.00 12.49
C ALA A 37 -25.15 -32.37 11.80
N GLN A 38 -25.25 -32.48 10.46
CA GLN A 38 -25.42 -33.79 9.80
C GLN A 38 -24.21 -34.33 9.02
N SER A 39 -23.17 -33.54 8.68
CA SER A 39 -21.95 -34.11 8.06
C SER A 39 -20.68 -33.26 8.14
N GLU A 40 -20.77 -31.92 8.10
CA GLU A 40 -19.58 -31.05 8.01
C GLU A 40 -18.95 -30.64 9.35
N PHE A 41 -19.63 -30.82 10.50
CA PHE A 41 -19.05 -30.48 11.81
C PHE A 41 -17.84 -31.36 12.20
N SER A 42 -17.82 -32.63 11.79
CA SER A 42 -16.68 -33.51 12.07
C SER A 42 -15.43 -33.13 11.26
N ALA A 43 -15.61 -32.60 10.05
CA ALA A 43 -14.52 -32.05 9.25
C ALA A 43 -13.97 -30.77 9.89
N PHE A 44 -14.85 -29.91 10.42
CA PHE A 44 -14.47 -28.70 11.16
C PHE A 44 -13.63 -28.97 12.44
N LEU A 45 -13.95 -30.03 13.20
CA LEU A 45 -13.17 -30.42 14.38
C LEU A 45 -11.79 -31.01 14.02
N LYS A 46 -11.68 -31.67 12.86
CA LYS A 46 -10.43 -32.28 12.37
C LYS A 46 -9.56 -31.32 11.55
N ALA A 47 -10.12 -30.23 11.06
CA ALA A 47 -9.44 -29.20 10.30
C ALA A 47 -8.35 -28.52 11.14
N ASP A 48 -7.26 -28.14 10.47
CA ASP A 48 -6.21 -27.33 11.09
C ASP A 48 -6.70 -25.89 11.33
N ASP A 49 -5.93 -25.10 12.07
CA ASP A 49 -6.35 -23.73 12.45
C ASP A 49 -6.60 -22.82 11.24
N LYS A 50 -5.93 -23.08 10.10
CA LYS A 50 -6.09 -22.29 8.87
C LYS A 50 -7.39 -22.65 8.16
N GLU A 51 -7.64 -23.94 7.97
CA GLU A 51 -8.88 -24.46 7.38
C GLU A 51 -10.09 -24.11 8.24
N ARG A 52 -9.94 -24.19 9.57
CA ARG A 52 -10.98 -23.76 10.52
C ARG A 52 -11.30 -22.28 10.39
N SER A 53 -10.28 -21.43 10.27
CA SER A 53 -10.44 -19.99 10.07
C SER A 53 -11.13 -19.67 8.74
N GLU A 54 -10.73 -20.34 7.64
CA GLU A 54 -11.37 -20.18 6.33
C GLU A 54 -12.84 -20.64 6.32
N LEU A 55 -13.15 -21.73 7.04
CA LEU A 55 -14.53 -22.21 7.21
C LEU A 55 -15.36 -21.22 8.03
N LEU A 56 -14.83 -20.72 9.15
CA LEU A 56 -15.49 -19.69 9.97
C LEU A 56 -15.70 -18.38 9.19
N GLU A 57 -14.77 -18.00 8.32
CA GLU A 57 -14.86 -16.80 7.49
C GLU A 57 -15.98 -16.92 6.44
N LYS A 58 -16.10 -18.08 5.79
CA LYS A 58 -17.21 -18.40 4.86
C LYS A 58 -18.55 -18.47 5.58
N LEU A 59 -18.57 -19.05 6.79
CA LEU A 59 -19.77 -19.14 7.63
C LEU A 59 -20.23 -17.75 8.11
N THR A 60 -19.32 -16.91 8.59
CA THR A 60 -19.68 -15.58 9.14
C THR A 60 -19.84 -14.50 8.07
N ASN A 61 -19.68 -14.85 6.78
CA ASN A 61 -19.64 -13.90 5.65
C ASN A 61 -18.60 -12.78 5.86
N THR A 62 -17.50 -13.10 6.56
CA THR A 62 -16.41 -12.15 6.85
C THR A 62 -15.31 -12.18 5.79
N ALA A 63 -15.53 -12.87 4.66
CA ALA A 63 -14.65 -12.94 3.49
C ALA A 63 -14.14 -11.57 3.00
N ILE A 64 -14.93 -10.52 3.25
CA ILE A 64 -14.58 -9.13 2.94
C ILE A 64 -13.34 -8.65 3.72
N TYR A 65 -13.11 -9.14 4.93
CA TYR A 65 -11.98 -8.72 5.77
C TYR A 65 -10.67 -9.33 5.31
N SER A 66 -10.62 -10.60 4.87
CA SER A 66 -9.41 -11.15 4.23
C SER A 66 -9.09 -10.47 2.91
N GLN A 67 -10.10 -10.05 2.14
CA GLN A 67 -9.87 -9.25 0.93
C GLN A 67 -9.32 -7.87 1.27
N LEU A 68 -9.88 -7.21 2.30
CA LEU A 68 -9.41 -5.91 2.77
C LEU A 68 -7.96 -5.99 3.28
N GLY A 69 -7.63 -7.01 4.07
CA GLY A 69 -6.27 -7.26 4.56
C GLY A 69 -5.28 -7.48 3.43
N ARG A 70 -5.63 -8.29 2.42
CA ARG A 70 -4.81 -8.47 1.22
C ARG A 70 -4.57 -7.17 0.46
N ARG A 71 -5.60 -6.34 0.27
CA ARG A 71 -5.46 -5.03 -0.39
C ARG A 71 -4.61 -4.06 0.42
N ALA A 72 -4.77 -4.02 1.75
CA ALA A 72 -3.96 -3.20 2.63
C ALA A 72 -2.48 -3.60 2.58
N TYR A 73 -2.18 -4.90 2.62
CA TYR A 73 -0.82 -5.42 2.48
C TYR A 73 -0.21 -5.06 1.12
N SER A 74 -0.96 -5.26 0.02
CA SER A 74 -0.51 -4.88 -1.32
C SER A 74 -0.17 -3.39 -1.40
N LYS A 75 -1.04 -2.53 -0.84
CA LYS A 75 -0.82 -1.08 -0.83
C LYS A 75 0.38 -0.67 0.02
N SER A 76 0.59 -1.31 1.17
CA SER A 76 1.78 -1.08 2.00
C SER A 76 3.05 -1.45 1.26
N LYS A 77 3.05 -2.59 0.57
CA LYS A 77 4.20 -3.06 -0.19
C LYS A 77 4.54 -2.13 -1.37
N GLU A 78 3.52 -1.68 -2.12
CA GLU A 78 3.69 -0.68 -3.18
C GLU A 78 4.31 0.63 -2.64
N ALA A 79 3.85 1.11 -1.49
CA ALA A 79 4.37 2.32 -0.87
C ALA A 79 5.82 2.16 -0.39
N GLU A 80 6.16 1.01 0.19
CA GLU A 80 7.51 0.69 0.64
C GLU A 80 8.50 0.60 -0.53
N GLU A 81 8.11 -0.02 -1.64
CA GLU A 81 8.90 -0.08 -2.87
C GLU A 81 9.13 1.33 -3.45
N ALA A 82 8.09 2.17 -3.51
CA ALA A 82 8.21 3.54 -3.99
C ALA A 82 9.16 4.38 -3.10
N LEU A 83 9.04 4.24 -1.77
CA LEU A 83 9.93 4.91 -0.81
C LEU A 83 11.38 4.44 -0.97
N LYS A 84 11.60 3.15 -1.16
CA LYS A 84 12.93 2.60 -1.43
C LYS A 84 13.54 3.19 -2.71
N THR A 85 12.76 3.28 -3.78
CA THR A 85 13.22 3.91 -5.04
C THR A 85 13.58 5.37 -4.86
N LEU A 86 12.72 6.16 -4.20
CA LEU A 86 12.98 7.58 -3.92
C LEU A 86 14.20 7.77 -3.02
N THR A 87 14.37 6.91 -2.00
CA THR A 87 15.52 6.95 -1.10
C THR A 87 16.81 6.65 -1.86
N ALA A 88 16.80 5.65 -2.74
CA ALA A 88 17.95 5.32 -3.59
C ALA A 88 18.31 6.44 -4.57
N GLN A 89 17.30 7.13 -5.13
CA GLN A 89 17.51 8.31 -5.98
C GLN A 89 18.11 9.47 -5.16
N ALA A 90 17.60 9.72 -3.96
CA ALA A 90 18.09 10.76 -3.07
C ALA A 90 19.52 10.47 -2.57
N SER A 91 19.88 9.21 -2.30
CA SER A 91 21.23 8.85 -1.87
C SER A 91 22.30 9.06 -2.95
N ASN A 92 21.91 9.09 -4.23
CA ASN A 92 22.83 9.44 -5.32
C ASN A 92 23.10 10.95 -5.41
N ILE A 93 22.28 11.76 -4.73
CA ILE A 93 22.54 13.19 -4.55
C ILE A 93 23.35 13.31 -3.26
N VAL A 94 24.67 13.13 -3.37
CA VAL A 94 25.58 13.45 -2.27
C VAL A 94 25.75 14.97 -2.25
N PRO A 95 25.20 15.69 -1.26
CA PRO A 95 25.49 17.11 -1.12
C PRO A 95 26.98 17.24 -0.83
N LEU A 96 27.67 18.22 -1.45
CA LEU A 96 29.04 18.51 -1.04
C LEU A 96 29.05 18.81 0.47
N GLY A 97 29.95 18.15 1.19
CA GLY A 97 30.14 18.44 2.61
C GLY A 97 30.54 19.90 2.80
N PRO A 98 30.30 20.48 3.99
CA PRO A 98 30.64 21.88 4.26
C PRO A 98 32.11 22.19 4.00
N GLU A 99 33.02 21.25 4.29
CA GLU A 99 34.45 21.38 3.99
C GLU A 99 34.75 21.40 2.48
N GLN A 100 34.08 20.55 1.70
CA GLN A 100 34.24 20.50 0.24
C GLN A 100 33.68 21.75 -0.43
N LEU A 101 32.60 22.33 0.11
CA LEU A 101 32.07 23.62 -0.35
C LEU A 101 33.07 24.75 -0.08
N VAL A 102 33.66 24.81 1.11
CA VAL A 102 34.67 25.82 1.45
C VAL A 102 35.90 25.68 0.56
N GLU A 103 36.39 24.46 0.32
CA GLU A 103 37.52 24.21 -0.58
C GLU A 103 37.19 24.65 -2.01
N LEU A 104 36.00 24.32 -2.51
CA LEU A 104 35.57 24.69 -3.86
C LEU A 104 35.47 26.21 -4.02
N GLU A 105 34.91 26.90 -3.02
CA GLU A 105 34.80 28.37 -3.01
C GLU A 105 36.18 29.04 -2.99
N GLN A 106 37.12 28.52 -2.19
CA GLN A 106 38.51 29.00 -2.17
C GLN A 106 39.17 28.83 -3.54
N ARG A 107 39.06 27.64 -4.14
CA ARG A 107 39.62 27.37 -5.48
C ARG A 107 39.00 28.27 -6.55
N PHE A 108 37.70 28.55 -6.45
CA PHE A 108 37.00 29.45 -7.35
C PHE A 108 37.52 30.89 -7.20
N SER A 109 37.62 31.38 -5.96
CA SER A 109 38.17 32.69 -5.64
C SER A 109 39.60 32.87 -6.17
N ASP A 110 40.46 31.89 -5.94
CA ASP A 110 41.86 31.89 -6.40
C ASP A 110 41.95 31.93 -7.93
N ALA A 111 41.19 31.07 -8.62
CA ALA A 111 41.14 31.06 -10.07
C ALA A 111 40.66 32.41 -10.65
N GLN A 112 39.68 33.04 -9.99
CA GLN A 112 39.17 34.34 -10.40
C GLN A 112 40.21 35.45 -10.21
N GLN A 113 41.01 35.40 -9.15
CA GLN A 113 42.12 36.34 -8.92
C GLN A 113 43.22 36.16 -9.97
N GLN A 114 43.60 34.92 -10.27
CA GLN A 114 44.59 34.60 -11.31
C GLN A 114 44.14 35.10 -12.69
N LEU A 115 42.87 34.89 -13.04
CA LEU A 115 42.31 35.39 -14.30
C LEU A 115 42.43 36.91 -14.41
N LYS A 116 42.08 37.65 -13.35
CA LYS A 116 42.21 39.11 -13.31
C LYS A 116 43.66 39.56 -13.45
N ALA A 117 44.59 38.88 -12.78
CA ALA A 117 46.02 39.19 -12.87
C ALA A 117 46.54 38.98 -14.29
N HIS A 118 46.21 37.86 -14.92
CA HIS A 118 46.61 37.58 -16.31
C HIS A 118 45.99 38.57 -17.30
N GLN A 119 44.72 38.95 -17.13
CA GLN A 119 44.09 39.98 -17.96
C GLN A 119 44.79 41.34 -17.82
N ALA A 120 45.18 41.72 -16.60
CA ALA A 120 45.91 42.96 -16.36
C ALA A 120 47.31 42.92 -17.01
N GLN A 121 48.02 41.80 -16.88
CA GLN A 121 49.33 41.60 -17.50
C GLN A 121 49.25 41.63 -19.03
N GLN A 122 48.23 40.99 -19.61
CA GLN A 122 47.99 41.02 -21.04
C GLN A 122 47.78 42.45 -21.54
N ARG A 123 46.90 43.24 -20.88
CA ARG A 123 46.69 44.65 -21.23
C ARG A 123 47.97 45.48 -21.15
N GLN A 124 48.80 45.25 -20.13
CA GLN A 124 50.08 45.95 -20.00
C GLN A 124 51.04 45.62 -21.16
N LEU A 125 51.09 44.36 -21.58
CA LEU A 125 51.91 43.93 -22.72
C LEU A 125 51.40 44.50 -24.05
N GLU A 126 50.08 44.50 -24.26
CA GLU A 126 49.44 45.11 -25.43
C GLU A 126 49.74 46.62 -25.53
N LEU A 127 49.65 47.34 -24.41
CA LEU A 127 50.02 48.76 -24.36
C LEU A 127 51.51 48.95 -24.69
N LYS A 128 52.41 48.15 -24.13
CA LYS A 128 53.85 48.25 -24.45
C LYS A 128 54.13 47.99 -25.94
N GLN A 129 53.44 47.03 -26.55
CA GLN A 129 53.56 46.77 -27.99
C GLN A 129 53.09 47.95 -28.83
N GLN A 130 52.00 48.63 -28.45
CA GLN A 130 51.51 49.83 -29.14
C GLN A 130 52.48 51.01 -29.08
N TRP A 131 53.29 51.14 -28.02
CA TRP A 131 54.27 52.23 -27.87
C TRP A 131 55.58 52.00 -28.63
N LEU A 132 55.85 50.77 -29.08
CA LEU A 132 57.07 50.40 -29.81
C LEU A 132 56.92 50.49 -31.34
N ILE A 133 55.71 50.80 -31.82
CA ILE A 133 55.36 51.03 -33.23
C ILE A 133 55.23 52.54 -33.43
#